data_AF-A0A2D5ZR05-F1
#
_entry.id   AF-A0A2D5ZR05-F1
#
_cell.length_a   1.000
_cell.length_b   1.000
_cell.length_c   1.000
_cell.angle_alpha   90.00
_cell.angle_beta   90.00
_cell.angle_gamma   90.00
#
_symmetry.space_group_name_H-M   'P 1'
#
loop_
_entity.id
_entity.type
_entity.pdbx_description
1 polymer ?
#
loop_
_entity_poly.entity_id
_entity_poly.type
_entity_poly.pdbx_seq_one_letter_code
_entity_poly.pdbx_strand_id
1 'polypeptide(L)'
;MHHRPHSRVTDLGADAHRLIVRVIEEIGPRESCGEAERRLGALLAERWRALGLDVRCERFLCHPRAFLGSIPLSVILYLAAVISFRTWPWLCVLWSIASLIVTASELLRYRELVDPLFPEAEGENVVGVLAPRHEVRRRVVLSAHLDSAYEFNLWLFFRDWVLPIMVMRLGAPHDDG
;
A
#
# COMPACT_ATOMS: atom_id res chain seq x y z
N MET A 1 -26.24 9.17 -39.18
CA MET A 1 -26.57 8.56 -37.86
C MET A 1 -25.46 8.91 -36.88
N HIS A 2 -25.68 9.91 -36.02
CA HIS A 2 -24.73 10.29 -34.98
C HIS A 2 -24.80 9.28 -33.83
N HIS A 3 -23.78 8.43 -33.73
CA HIS A 3 -23.60 7.52 -32.59
C HIS A 3 -23.27 8.37 -31.36
N ARG A 4 -24.22 8.55 -30.44
CA ARG A 4 -24.02 9.35 -29.22
C ARG A 4 -22.88 8.72 -28.38
N PRO A 5 -21.84 9.46 -27.98
CA PRO A 5 -20.73 8.93 -27.19
C PRO A 5 -21.14 8.44 -25.79
N HIS A 6 -22.29 8.88 -25.28
CA HIS A 6 -22.81 8.49 -23.96
C HIS A 6 -23.01 6.98 -23.79
N SER A 7 -23.41 6.23 -24.83
CA SER A 7 -23.71 4.80 -24.69
C SER A 7 -22.47 3.91 -24.56
N ARG A 8 -21.30 4.34 -25.07
CA ARG A 8 -20.04 3.58 -24.96
C ARG A 8 -19.36 3.77 -23.61
N VAL A 9 -19.49 4.96 -23.02
CA VAL A 9 -18.89 5.26 -21.70
C VAL A 9 -19.62 4.50 -20.59
N THR A 10 -20.95 4.38 -20.67
CA THR A 10 -21.74 3.59 -19.72
C THR A 10 -21.40 2.10 -19.76
N ASP A 11 -21.05 1.58 -20.94
CA ASP A 11 -20.67 0.17 -21.14
C ASP A 11 -19.31 -0.14 -20.50
N LEU A 12 -18.32 0.76 -20.71
CA LEU A 12 -16.99 0.67 -20.07
C LEU A 12 -17.07 0.74 -18.54
N GLY A 13 -17.92 1.63 -18.01
CA GLY A 13 -18.13 1.73 -16.56
C GLY A 13 -18.73 0.46 -15.97
N ALA A 14 -19.70 -0.14 -16.67
CA ALA A 14 -20.31 -1.39 -16.25
C ALA A 14 -19.32 -2.57 -16.32
N ASP A 15 -18.47 -2.63 -17.34
CA ASP A 15 -17.39 -3.62 -17.45
C ASP A 15 -16.34 -3.47 -16.34
N ALA A 16 -15.92 -2.24 -16.03
CA ALA A 16 -14.99 -1.96 -14.94
C ALA A 16 -15.59 -2.39 -13.59
N HIS A 17 -16.86 -2.06 -13.34
CA HIS A 17 -17.56 -2.49 -12.12
C HIS A 17 -17.65 -4.02 -12.02
N ARG A 18 -18.01 -4.72 -13.11
CA ARG A 18 -18.04 -6.19 -13.14
C ARG A 18 -16.66 -6.80 -12.85
N LEU A 19 -15.59 -6.22 -13.38
CA LEU A 19 -14.23 -6.66 -13.07
C LEU A 19 -13.94 -6.47 -11.57
N ILE A 20 -14.25 -5.30 -11.00
CA ILE A 20 -14.01 -5.02 -9.57
C ILE A 20 -14.76 -6.03 -8.69
N VAL A 21 -16.06 -6.24 -8.94
CA VAL A 21 -16.88 -7.21 -8.20
C VAL A 21 -16.26 -8.61 -8.30
N ARG A 22 -15.91 -9.05 -9.50
CA ARG A 22 -15.26 -10.34 -9.73
C ARG A 22 -13.96 -10.50 -8.95
N VAL A 23 -13.12 -9.45 -8.92
CA VAL A 23 -11.87 -9.48 -8.15
C VAL A 23 -12.15 -9.62 -6.66
N ILE A 24 -13.12 -8.88 -6.13
CA ILE A 24 -13.48 -8.93 -4.70
C ILE A 24 -14.04 -10.32 -4.34
N GLU A 25 -14.93 -10.88 -5.17
CA GLU A 25 -15.64 -12.12 -4.87
C GLU A 25 -14.83 -13.40 -5.17
N GLU A 26 -14.06 -13.43 -6.27
CA GLU A 26 -13.36 -14.66 -6.73
C GLU A 26 -11.88 -14.70 -6.36
N ILE A 27 -11.20 -13.55 -6.29
CA ILE A 27 -9.76 -13.47 -6.00
C ILE A 27 -9.55 -13.15 -4.52
N GLY A 28 -10.32 -12.19 -3.99
CA GLY A 28 -10.25 -11.78 -2.60
C GLY A 28 -9.05 -10.86 -2.29
N PRO A 29 -8.65 -10.77 -1.01
CA PRO A 29 -7.49 -9.99 -0.58
C PRO A 29 -6.21 -10.42 -1.30
N ARG A 30 -5.45 -9.43 -1.74
CA ARG A 30 -4.33 -9.58 -2.68
C ARG A 30 -3.12 -8.84 -2.12
N GLU A 31 -2.57 -9.39 -1.03
CA GLU A 31 -1.31 -8.93 -0.43
C GLU A 31 -0.21 -8.84 -1.50
N SER A 32 0.62 -7.80 -1.40
CA SER A 32 1.78 -7.60 -2.27
C SER A 32 2.69 -8.83 -2.31
N CYS A 33 3.18 -9.15 -3.51
CA CYS A 33 4.01 -10.32 -3.81
C CYS A 33 3.29 -11.68 -3.55
N GLY A 34 1.97 -11.68 -3.31
CA GLY A 34 1.14 -12.85 -3.00
C GLY A 34 0.51 -13.56 -4.21
N GLU A 35 -0.06 -14.75 -3.99
CA GLU A 35 -0.68 -15.55 -5.07
C GLU A 35 -1.92 -14.90 -5.67
N ALA A 36 -2.76 -14.26 -4.84
CA ALA A 36 -3.97 -13.58 -5.29
C ALA A 36 -3.66 -12.37 -6.18
N GLU A 37 -2.60 -11.62 -5.87
CA GLU A 37 -2.10 -10.54 -6.74
C GLU A 37 -1.65 -11.10 -8.09
N ARG A 38 -0.85 -12.19 -8.10
CA ARG A 38 -0.41 -12.85 -9.33
C ARG A 38 -1.58 -13.37 -10.17
N ARG A 39 -2.62 -13.92 -9.53
CA ARG A 39 -3.84 -14.35 -10.22
C ARG A 39 -4.57 -13.19 -10.90
N LEU A 40 -4.64 -12.03 -10.25
CA LEU A 40 -5.20 -10.82 -10.85
C LEU A 40 -4.33 -10.33 -12.01
N GLY A 41 -3.00 -10.31 -11.84
CA GLY A 41 -2.05 -9.97 -12.89
C GLY A 41 -2.24 -10.85 -14.14
N ALA A 42 -2.32 -12.17 -13.96
CA ALA A 42 -2.56 -13.11 -15.05
C ALA A 42 -3.90 -12.87 -15.76
N LEU A 43 -4.98 -12.61 -15.01
CA LEU A 43 -6.30 -12.28 -15.57
C LEU A 43 -6.26 -11.00 -16.42
N LEU A 44 -5.57 -9.96 -15.95
CA LEU A 44 -5.41 -8.72 -16.69
C LEU A 44 -4.55 -8.92 -17.94
N ALA A 45 -3.47 -9.68 -17.82
CA ALA A 45 -2.60 -10.00 -18.94
C ALA A 45 -3.35 -10.72 -20.06
N GLU A 46 -4.18 -11.71 -19.71
CA GLU A 46 -5.04 -12.42 -20.67
C GLU A 46 -6.03 -11.46 -21.35
N ARG A 47 -6.73 -10.62 -20.58
CA ARG A 47 -7.69 -9.65 -21.12
C ARG A 47 -7.03 -8.63 -22.04
N TRP A 48 -5.87 -8.11 -21.68
CA TRP A 48 -5.14 -7.15 -22.51
C TRP A 48 -4.57 -7.77 -23.78
N ARG A 49 -4.11 -9.03 -23.73
CA ARG A 49 -3.74 -9.77 -24.95
C ARG A 49 -4.93 -9.97 -25.87
N ALA A 50 -6.10 -10.30 -25.33
CA ALA A 50 -7.33 -10.44 -26.12
C ALA A 50 -7.79 -9.14 -26.79
N LEU A 51 -7.43 -7.99 -26.20
CA LEU A 51 -7.64 -6.65 -26.79
C LEU A 51 -6.55 -6.25 -27.80
N GLY A 52 -5.54 -7.10 -28.02
CA GLY A 52 -4.46 -6.87 -28.98
C GLY A 52 -3.34 -5.95 -28.47
N LEU A 53 -3.18 -5.78 -27.16
CA LEU A 53 -2.04 -5.05 -26.58
C LEU A 53 -0.80 -5.95 -26.53
N ASP A 54 0.39 -5.34 -26.65
CA ASP A 54 1.67 -6.00 -26.31
C ASP A 54 1.78 -6.05 -24.77
N VAL A 55 1.61 -7.23 -24.20
CA VAL A 55 1.57 -7.42 -22.74
C VAL A 55 2.87 -8.01 -22.23
N ARG A 56 3.47 -7.32 -21.26
CA ARG A 56 4.71 -7.72 -20.59
C ARG A 56 4.43 -7.93 -19.10
N CYS A 57 5.02 -8.99 -18.57
CA CYS A 57 5.01 -9.30 -17.14
C CYS A 57 6.43 -9.05 -16.61
N GLU A 58 6.58 -8.06 -15.75
CA GLU A 58 7.87 -7.60 -15.21
C GLU A 58 7.99 -8.02 -13.74
N ARG A 59 8.89 -8.96 -13.46
CA ARG A 59 9.14 -9.46 -12.11
C ARG A 59 9.95 -8.46 -11.31
N PHE A 60 9.64 -8.36 -10.02
CA PHE A 60 10.40 -7.58 -9.05
C PHE A 60 10.55 -8.34 -7.74
N LEU A 61 11.58 -8.01 -6.97
CA LEU A 61 11.80 -8.54 -5.63
C LEU A 61 11.51 -7.47 -4.60
N CYS A 62 10.82 -7.85 -3.52
CA CYS A 62 10.28 -6.94 -2.52
C CYS A 62 10.33 -7.58 -1.13
N HIS A 63 10.39 -6.80 -0.04
CA HIS A 63 10.14 -7.27 1.33
C HIS A 63 8.76 -6.76 1.79
N PRO A 64 7.63 -7.39 1.37
CA PRO A 64 6.31 -6.77 1.41
C PRO A 64 5.82 -6.45 2.82
N ARG A 65 6.37 -7.12 3.83
CA ARG A 65 6.01 -6.96 5.24
C ARG A 65 6.94 -6.04 6.02
N ALA A 66 8.03 -5.57 5.42
CA ALA A 66 9.02 -4.76 6.12
C ALA A 66 8.46 -3.44 6.64
N PHE A 67 7.77 -2.71 5.76
CA PHE A 67 7.15 -1.44 6.12
C PHE A 67 6.20 -1.57 7.33
N LEU A 68 5.27 -2.51 7.30
CA LEU A 68 4.35 -2.73 8.42
C LEU A 68 5.04 -3.35 9.64
N GLY A 69 6.05 -4.19 9.42
CA GLY A 69 6.87 -4.78 10.46
C GLY A 69 7.78 -3.76 11.19
N SER A 70 8.05 -2.61 10.57
CA SER A 70 8.79 -1.51 11.22
C SER A 70 8.00 -0.87 12.37
N ILE A 71 6.66 -0.96 12.34
CA ILE A 71 5.77 -0.42 13.38
C ILE A 71 5.97 -1.15 14.72
N PRO A 72 5.78 -2.47 14.83
CA PRO A 72 6.03 -3.18 16.09
C PRO A 72 7.49 -3.07 16.54
N LEU A 73 8.45 -3.04 15.62
CA LEU A 73 9.86 -2.78 15.96
C LEU A 73 10.03 -1.42 16.64
N SER A 74 9.40 -0.38 16.10
CA SER A 74 9.41 0.96 16.70
C SER A 74 8.75 1.00 18.08
N VAL A 75 7.66 0.25 18.27
CA VAL A 75 7.01 0.08 19.59
C VAL A 75 7.94 -0.60 20.59
N ILE A 76 8.64 -1.67 20.19
CA ILE A 76 9.60 -2.38 21.05
C ILE A 76 10.73 -1.45 21.48
N LEU A 77 11.30 -0.67 20.54
CA LEU A 77 12.35 0.31 20.84
C LEU A 77 11.86 1.41 21.79
N TYR A 78 10.62 1.88 21.61
CA TYR A 78 10.00 2.83 22.52
C TYR A 78 9.84 2.25 23.94
N LEU A 79 9.34 1.02 24.07
CA LEU A 79 9.21 0.37 25.39
C LEU A 79 10.58 0.16 26.05
N ALA A 80 11.60 -0.21 25.28
CA ALA A 80 12.96 -0.33 25.78
C ALA A 80 13.49 1.01 26.32
N ALA A 81 13.19 2.13 25.65
CA ALA A 81 13.50 3.47 26.16
C ALA A 81 12.78 3.78 27.48
N VAL A 82 11.49 3.49 27.59
CA VAL A 82 10.71 3.74 28.81
C VAL A 82 11.27 2.94 30.00
N ILE A 83 11.61 1.67 29.78
CA ILE A 83 12.17 0.81 30.83
C ILE A 83 13.55 1.32 31.28
N SER A 84 14.40 1.76 30.35
CA SER A 84 15.75 2.24 30.67
C SER A 84 15.79 3.68 31.20
N PHE A 85 14.70 4.44 31.08
CA PHE A 85 14.61 5.86 31.45
C PHE A 85 15.16 6.17 32.84
N ARG A 86 14.73 5.40 33.85
CA ARG A 86 15.09 5.67 35.25
C ARG A 86 16.53 5.24 35.57
N THR A 87 16.89 4.06 35.12
CA THR A 87 18.10 3.40 35.58
C THR A 87 19.29 3.80 34.73
N TRP A 88 19.16 3.78 33.41
CA TRP A 88 20.25 3.92 32.45
C TRP A 88 19.86 4.97 31.39
N PRO A 89 19.88 6.28 31.73
CA PRO A 89 19.33 7.35 30.86
C PRO A 89 19.98 7.41 29.47
N TRP A 90 21.25 7.04 29.35
CA TRP A 90 21.96 6.98 28.08
C TRP A 90 21.40 5.90 27.14
N LEU A 91 20.94 4.77 27.68
CA LEU A 91 20.24 3.75 26.89
C LEU A 91 18.87 4.25 26.42
N CYS A 92 18.16 5.04 27.23
CA CYS A 92 16.90 5.64 26.83
C CYS A 92 17.10 6.51 25.57
N VAL A 93 18.10 7.41 25.59
CA VAL A 93 18.43 8.25 24.44
C VAL A 93 18.80 7.41 23.23
N LEU A 94 19.62 6.36 23.40
CA LEU A 94 20.00 5.45 22.32
C LEU A 94 18.77 4.80 21.65
N TRP A 95 17.87 4.22 22.44
CA TRP A 95 16.66 3.57 21.91
C TRP A 95 15.70 4.56 21.25
N SER A 96 15.54 5.76 21.82
CA SER A 96 14.73 6.82 21.22
C SER A 96 15.29 7.28 19.87
N ILE A 97 16.60 7.47 19.76
CA ILE A 97 17.26 7.82 18.49
C ILE A 97 17.10 6.67 17.48
N ALA A 98 17.31 5.42 17.89
CA ALA A 98 17.13 4.27 17.01
C ALA A 98 15.69 4.16 16.48
N SER A 99 14.69 4.32 17.35
CA SER A 99 13.28 4.33 16.97
C SER A 99 12.96 5.46 15.98
N LEU A 100 13.49 6.66 16.22
CA LEU A 100 13.30 7.79 15.32
C LEU A 100 13.94 7.53 13.95
N ILE A 101 15.13 6.94 13.90
CA ILE A 101 15.82 6.61 12.64
C ILE A 101 15.02 5.57 11.85
N VAL A 102 14.52 4.50 12.49
CA VAL A 102 13.68 3.50 11.85
C VAL A 102 12.41 4.15 11.30
N THR A 103 11.68 4.90 12.14
CA THR A 103 10.43 5.55 11.73
C THR A 103 10.66 6.57 10.61
N ALA A 104 11.68 7.42 10.72
CA ALA A 104 11.97 8.41 9.69
C ALA A 104 12.44 7.78 8.36
N SER A 105 13.17 6.66 8.43
CA SER A 105 13.63 5.97 7.22
C SER A 105 12.46 5.27 6.54
N GLU A 106 11.70 4.45 7.27
CA GLU A 106 10.62 3.63 6.72
C GLU A 106 9.37 4.45 6.37
N LEU A 107 8.89 5.29 7.30
CA LEU A 107 7.59 5.96 7.15
C LEU A 107 7.66 7.28 6.36
N LEU A 108 8.73 8.06 6.54
CA LEU A 108 8.84 9.39 5.92
C LEU A 108 9.62 9.37 4.62
N ARG A 109 10.72 8.59 4.57
CA ARG A 109 11.65 8.59 3.44
C ARG A 109 11.50 7.40 2.51
N TYR A 110 10.66 6.41 2.88
CA TYR A 110 10.51 5.15 2.16
C TYR A 110 11.87 4.50 1.84
N ARG A 111 12.77 4.50 2.84
CA ARG A 111 14.07 3.84 2.77
C ARG A 111 13.97 2.51 3.50
N GLU A 112 14.32 1.47 2.78
CA GLU A 112 14.33 0.05 3.16
C GLU A 112 15.46 -0.26 4.16
N LEU A 113 15.42 0.35 5.35
CA LEU A 113 16.45 0.22 6.38
C LEU A 113 16.30 -1.10 7.14
N VAL A 114 15.07 -1.52 7.42
CA VAL A 114 14.79 -2.74 8.19
C VAL A 114 14.37 -3.91 7.32
N ASP A 115 14.15 -3.68 6.02
CA ASP A 115 13.79 -4.69 5.02
C ASP A 115 14.63 -5.97 5.07
N PRO A 116 15.96 -5.94 5.23
CA PRO A 116 16.77 -7.16 5.31
C PRO A 116 16.43 -8.08 6.49
N LEU A 117 15.64 -7.63 7.47
CA LEU A 117 15.15 -8.43 8.59
C LEU A 117 13.90 -9.25 8.24
N PHE A 118 13.30 -9.00 7.08
CA PHE A 118 12.06 -9.63 6.63
C PHE A 118 12.32 -10.60 5.48
N PRO A 119 11.40 -11.55 5.21
CA PRO A 119 11.50 -12.41 4.04
C PRO A 119 11.33 -11.62 2.74
N GLU A 120 12.22 -11.88 1.78
CA GLU A 120 12.06 -11.43 0.40
C GLU A 120 10.94 -12.23 -0.30
N ALA A 121 10.21 -11.57 -1.18
CA ALA A 121 9.17 -12.17 -2.01
C ALA A 121 9.24 -11.62 -3.44
N GLU A 122 8.85 -12.46 -4.41
CA GLU A 122 8.76 -12.08 -5.83
C GLU A 122 7.35 -11.61 -6.17
N GLY A 123 7.25 -10.39 -6.69
CA GLY A 123 6.03 -9.80 -7.26
C GLY A 123 6.12 -9.64 -8.77
N GLU A 124 5.00 -9.28 -9.40
CA GLU A 124 4.91 -9.10 -10.85
C GLU A 124 4.08 -7.87 -11.21
N ASN A 125 4.66 -6.97 -12.00
CA ASN A 125 3.95 -5.88 -12.67
C ASN A 125 3.45 -6.36 -14.03
N VAL A 126 2.23 -5.95 -14.41
CA VAL A 126 1.68 -6.23 -15.74
C VAL A 126 1.60 -4.92 -16.52
N VAL A 127 2.25 -4.87 -17.67
CA VAL A 127 2.35 -3.69 -18.53
C VAL A 127 1.71 -4.00 -19.88
N GLY A 128 0.63 -3.30 -20.22
CA GLY A 128 0.01 -3.35 -21.55
C GLY A 128 0.45 -2.17 -22.41
N VAL A 129 1.06 -2.44 -23.56
CA VAL A 129 1.50 -1.42 -24.52
C VAL A 129 0.61 -1.46 -25.76
N LEU A 130 -0.10 -0.35 -26.01
CA LEU A 130 -0.81 -0.14 -27.27
C LEU A 130 0.14 0.48 -28.30
N ALA A 131 0.47 -0.28 -29.34
CA ALA A 131 1.36 0.19 -30.39
C ALA A 131 0.75 1.38 -31.15
N PRO A 132 1.51 2.48 -31.35
CA PRO A 132 1.05 3.60 -32.14
C PRO A 132 0.99 3.22 -33.63
N ARG A 133 -0.06 3.65 -34.33
CA ARG A 133 -0.22 3.40 -35.77
C ARG A 133 0.62 4.32 -36.66
N HIS A 134 1.06 5.44 -36.09
CA HIS A 134 1.81 6.48 -36.78
C HIS A 134 2.99 6.93 -35.91
N GLU A 135 3.75 7.90 -36.40
CA GLU A 135 4.87 8.50 -35.68
C GLU A 135 4.47 8.94 -34.27
N VAL A 136 5.31 8.57 -33.29
CA VAL A 136 5.02 8.77 -31.87
C VAL A 136 5.29 10.22 -31.48
N ARG A 137 4.24 11.03 -31.37
CA ARG A 137 4.36 12.44 -30.91
C ARG A 137 4.32 12.59 -29.39
N ARG A 138 3.64 11.66 -28.69
CA ARG A 138 3.43 11.68 -27.24
C ARG A 138 3.29 10.27 -26.70
N ARG A 139 3.72 10.06 -25.45
CA ARG A 139 3.52 8.83 -24.69
C ARG A 139 2.61 9.13 -23.50
N VAL A 140 1.57 8.32 -23.33
CA VAL A 140 0.68 8.36 -22.17
C VAL A 140 0.93 7.09 -21.37
N VAL A 141 1.19 7.24 -20.07
CA VAL A 141 1.35 6.12 -19.14
C VAL A 141 0.21 6.22 -18.13
N LEU A 142 -0.59 5.17 -18.06
CA LEU A 142 -1.62 4.98 -17.04
C LEU A 142 -1.13 3.87 -16.12
N SER A 143 -1.11 4.15 -14.81
CA SER A 143 -0.64 3.19 -13.80
C SER A 143 -1.67 3.08 -12.69
N ALA A 144 -1.81 1.87 -12.16
CA ALA A 144 -2.63 1.53 -11.01
C ALA A 144 -1.96 0.36 -10.29
N HIS A 145 -2.21 0.24 -8.99
CA HIS A 145 -1.64 -0.84 -8.18
C HIS A 145 -2.61 -2.04 -8.14
N LEU A 146 -2.04 -3.25 -8.19
CA LEU A 146 -2.78 -4.51 -8.23
C LEU A 146 -3.01 -5.11 -6.86
N ASP A 147 -2.22 -4.72 -5.87
CA ASP A 147 -2.29 -5.24 -4.51
C ASP A 147 -3.43 -4.59 -3.71
N SER A 148 -3.66 -5.12 -2.51
CA SER A 148 -4.57 -4.57 -1.51
C SER A 148 -3.83 -4.36 -0.21
N ALA A 149 -3.97 -3.17 0.38
CA ALA A 149 -3.38 -2.84 1.66
C ALA A 149 -4.00 -3.64 2.81
N TYR A 150 -3.21 -3.86 3.86
CA TYR A 150 -3.73 -4.39 5.11
C TYR A 150 -4.63 -3.37 5.81
N GLU A 151 -5.74 -3.85 6.35
CA GLU A 151 -6.65 -3.03 7.12
C GLU A 151 -6.13 -2.84 8.56
N PHE A 152 -5.97 -1.59 8.97
CA PHE A 152 -5.65 -1.24 10.36
C PHE A 152 -6.90 -1.32 11.23
N ASN A 153 -7.23 -2.54 11.67
CA ASN A 153 -8.43 -2.81 12.47
C ASN A 153 -8.48 -2.09 13.82
N LEU A 154 -7.37 -1.54 14.31
CA LEU A 154 -7.32 -0.75 15.55
C LEU A 154 -8.30 0.44 15.48
N TRP A 155 -8.34 1.15 14.35
CA TRP A 155 -9.28 2.27 14.14
C TRP A 155 -10.74 1.82 14.07
N LEU A 156 -11.01 0.62 13.55
CA LEU A 156 -12.36 0.02 13.52
C LEU A 156 -12.80 -0.42 14.92
N PHE A 157 -11.87 -0.87 15.76
CA PHE A 157 -12.17 -1.29 17.13
C PHE A 157 -12.42 -0.10 18.07
N PHE A 158 -11.66 0.99 17.93
CA PHE A 158 -11.80 2.19 18.77
C PHE A 158 -12.71 3.28 18.15
N ARG A 159 -13.35 2.97 17.00
CA ARG A 159 -14.13 3.85 16.11
C ARG A 159 -14.86 5.01 16.80
N ASP A 160 -15.67 4.70 17.81
CA ASP A 160 -16.55 5.69 18.45
C ASP A 160 -15.86 6.50 19.55
N TRP A 161 -14.69 6.08 20.02
CA TRP A 161 -13.98 6.68 21.15
C TRP A 161 -12.74 7.48 20.76
N VAL A 162 -12.14 7.25 19.59
CA VAL A 162 -10.95 7.99 19.14
C VAL A 162 -11.24 9.49 18.98
N LEU A 163 -12.33 9.85 18.30
CA LEU A 163 -12.69 11.27 18.11
C LEU A 163 -13.02 11.97 19.43
N PRO A 164 -13.87 11.42 20.32
CA PRO A 164 -14.11 12.03 21.63
C PRO A 164 -12.86 12.19 22.49
N ILE A 165 -11.95 11.20 22.50
CA ILE A 165 -10.71 11.27 23.27
C ILE A 165 -9.77 12.36 22.72
N MET A 166 -9.67 12.50 21.40
CA MET A 166 -8.87 13.58 20.80
C MET A 166 -9.45 14.97 21.10
N VAL A 167 -10.78 15.13 21.01
CA VAL A 167 -11.46 16.39 21.33
C VAL A 167 -11.35 16.73 22.83
N MET A 168 -11.51 15.75 23.71
CA MET A 168 -11.32 15.96 25.16
C MET A 168 -9.88 16.35 25.51
N ARG A 169 -8.87 15.85 24.78
CA ARG A 169 -7.46 16.22 25.01
C ARG A 169 -7.06 17.56 24.41
N LEU A 170 -7.70 18.02 23.34
CA LEU A 170 -7.50 19.38 22.80
C LEU A 170 -8.32 20.45 23.53
N GLY A 171 -9.42 20.07 24.17
CA GLY A 171 -10.29 20.96 24.95
C GLY A 171 -10.05 20.93 26.46
N ALA A 172 -9.12 20.11 26.95
CA ALA A 172 -8.74 20.14 28.36
C ALA A 172 -8.02 21.48 28.62
N PRO A 173 -8.51 22.34 29.54
CA PRO A 173 -7.74 23.49 29.96
C PRO A 173 -6.38 22.98 30.45
N HIS A 174 -5.32 23.56 29.90
CA HIS A 174 -4.00 23.47 30.53
C HIS A 174 -4.16 24.16 31.89
N ASP A 175 -4.28 23.37 32.95
CA ASP A 175 -4.10 23.85 34.32
C ASP A 175 -2.63 24.26 34.45
N ASP A 176 -2.35 25.52 34.15
CA ASP A 176 -1.12 26.21 34.53
C ASP A 176 -1.20 26.45 36.06
N GLY A 177 -0.71 25.47 36.82
CA GLY A 177 -0.40 25.57 38.24
C GLY A 177 1.10 25.54 38.48
#